data_AF-A0A7C5ASW5-F1
#
_entry.id   AF-A0A7C5ASW5-F1
#
_cell.length_a   1.000
_cell.length_b   1.000
_cell.length_c   1.000
_cell.angle_alpha   90.00
_cell.angle_beta   90.00
_cell.angle_gamma   90.00
#
_symmetry.space_group_name_H-M   'P 1'
#
loop_
_entity.id
_entity.type
_entity.pdbx_description
1 polymer ?
#
loop_
_entity_poly.entity_id
_entity_poly.type
_entity_poly.pdbx_seq_one_letter_code
_entity_poly.pdbx_strand_id
1 'polypeptide(L)' 'EKIPYMLVVGDREASSGQVSVRLRTNEDLGTMSVEAFLQRATALIASRDNRAL' A
#
# COMPACT_ATOMS: atom_id res chain seq x y z
N GLU A 1 18.47 -2.26 -1.85
CA GLU A 1 17.11 -2.67 -2.25
C GLU A 1 16.13 -1.52 -2.07
N LYS A 2 15.28 -1.23 -3.07
CA LYS A 2 14.33 -0.11 -3.07
C LYS A 2 12.98 -0.61 -2.58
N ILE A 3 12.55 -0.23 -1.37
CA ILE A 3 11.18 -0.49 -0.91
C ILE A 3 10.23 0.41 -1.73
N PRO A 4 9.31 -0.15 -2.53
CA PRO A 4 8.46 0.64 -3.43
C PRO A 4 7.28 1.30 -2.72
N TYR A 5 6.77 0.68 -1.65
CA TYR A 5 5.60 1.17 -0.90
C TYR A 5 5.90 1.17 0.60
N MET A 6 5.54 2.25 1.28
CA MET A 6 5.59 2.37 2.73
C MET A 6 4.16 2.36 3.27
N LEU A 7 3.89 1.41 4.17
CA LEU A 7 2.59 1.24 4.81
C LEU A 7 2.66 1.85 6.20
N VAL A 8 1.79 2.83 6.46
CA VAL A 8 1.65 3.46 7.77
C VAL A 8 0.31 3.04 8.34
N VAL A 9 0.37 2.32 9.46
CA VAL A 9 -0.80 1.87 10.23
C VAL A 9 -0.65 2.44 11.63
N GLY A 10 -1.40 3.50 11.94
CA GLY A 10 -1.55 3.98 13.31
C GLY A 10 -2.70 3.26 14.05
N ASP A 11 -2.89 3.61 15.33
CA ASP A 11 -4.01 3.12 16.15
C ASP A 11 -5.38 3.37 15.53
N ARG A 12 -5.58 4.56 14.94
CA ARG A 12 -6.84 4.92 14.27
C ARG A 12 -7.09 4.06 13.03
N GLU A 13 -6.05 3.83 12.25
CA GLU A 13 -6.11 2.99 11.04
C GLU A 13 -6.36 1.53 11.42
N ALA A 14 -5.65 1.00 12.42
CA ALA A 14 -5.86 -0.35 12.93
C ALA A 14 -7.29 -0.55 13.48
N SER A 15 -7.81 0.41 14.23
CA SER A 15 -9.18 0.35 14.77
C SER A 15 -10.26 0.49 13.69
N SER A 16 -9.95 1.11 12.54
CA SER A 16 -10.89 1.29 11.44
C SER A 16 -10.66 0.29 10.28
N GLY A 17 -9.69 -0.61 10.40
CA GLY A 17 -9.30 -1.54 9.34
C GLY A 17 -8.76 -0.83 8.08
N GLN A 18 -8.08 0.30 8.25
CA GLN A 18 -7.49 1.09 7.18
C GLN A 18 -5.95 1.05 7.22
N VAL A 19 -5.31 1.49 6.16
CA VAL A 19 -3.85 1.62 6.02
C VAL A 19 -3.54 2.80 5.11
N SER A 20 -2.58 3.63 5.52
CA SER A 20 -2.06 4.71 4.67
C SER A 20 -0.90 4.19 3.83
N VAL A 21 -0.96 4.38 2.52
CA VAL A 21 0.08 3.93 1.59
C VAL A 21 0.84 5.15 1.06
N ARG A 22 2.16 5.18 1.27
CA ARG A 22 3.03 6.27 0.84
C ARG A 22 4.11 5.75 -0.09
N LEU A 23 4.36 6.46 -1.19
CA LEU A 23 5.46 6.17 -2.10
C LEU A 23 6.72 6.92 -1.68
N ARG A 24 7.87 6.34 -2.01
CA ARG A 24 9.18 6.99 -1.80
C ARG A 24 9.33 8.29 -2.59
N THR A 25 8.57 8.46 -3.67
CA THR A 25 8.56 9.66 -4.54
C THR A 25 7.81 10.84 -3.92
N ASN A 26 7.46 10.78 -2.62
CA ASN A 26 6.61 11.77 -1.94
C ASN A 26 5.17 11.80 -2.48
N GLU A 27 4.78 10.79 -3.26
CA GLU A 27 3.40 10.62 -3.73
C GLU A 27 2.62 9.81 -2.69
N ASP A 28 1.54 10.40 -2.19
CA ASP A 28 0.67 9.78 -1.20
C ASP A 28 -0.49 9.11 -1.94
N LEU A 29 -0.60 7.78 -1.81
CA LEU A 29 -1.71 7.02 -2.38
C LEU A 29 -2.96 7.11 -1.50
N GLY A 30 -2.88 7.80 -0.35
CA GLY A 30 -3.96 7.99 0.60
C GLY A 30 -4.15 6.82 1.55
N THR A 31 -5.20 6.96 2.35
CA THR A 31 -5.73 5.90 3.22
C THR A 31 -6.66 5.00 2.42
N MET A 32 -6.49 3.69 2.54
CA MET A 32 -7.40 2.69 1.99
C MET A 32 -7.68 1.61 3.02
N SER A 33 -8.78 0.88 2.88
CA SER A 33 -9.04 -0.29 3.73
C SER A 33 -7.94 -1.34 3.55
N VAL A 34 -7.59 -2.04 4.64
CA VAL A 34 -6.62 -3.15 4.62
C VAL A 34 -7.04 -4.22 3.61
N GLU A 35 -8.34 -4.49 3.50
CA GLU A 35 -8.89 -5.43 2.51
C GLU A 35 -8.66 -4.96 1.06
N ALA A 36 -8.87 -3.68 0.77
CA ALA A 36 -8.62 -3.10 -0.54
C ALA A 36 -7.12 -3.11 -0.88
N PHE A 37 -6.27 -2.84 0.11
CA PHE A 37 -4.83 -2.97 -0.05
C PHE A 37 -4.40 -4.41 -0.33
N LEU A 38 -4.95 -5.39 0.39
CA LEU A 38 -4.70 -6.81 0.17
C LEU A 38 -5.07 -7.23 -1.25
N GLN A 39 -6.27 -6.87 -1.72
CA GLN A 39 -6.69 -7.17 -3.10
C GLN A 39 -5.75 -6.54 -4.12
N ARG A 40 -5.34 -5.29 -3.92
CA ARG A 40 -4.41 -4.58 -4.81
C ARG A 40 -3.02 -5.19 -4.79
N ALA A 41 -2.49 -5.51 -3.62
CA ALA A 41 -1.18 -6.13 -3.44
C ALA A 41 -1.16 -7.53 -4.06
N THR A 42 -2.18 -8.35 -3.82
CA THR A 42 -2.31 -9.67 -4.44
C THR A 42 -2.42 -9.55 -5.96
N ALA A 43 -3.16 -8.59 -6.50
CA ALA A 43 -3.23 -8.34 -7.94
C ALA A 43 -1.86 -7.90 -8.51
N LEU A 44 -1.15 -7.01 -7.84
CA LEU A 44 0.20 -6.56 -8.25
C LEU A 44 1.21 -7.72 -8.24
N ILE A 45 1.19 -8.54 -7.18
CA ILE A 45 2.05 -9.73 -7.06
C ILE A 45 1.69 -10.75 -8.15
N ALA A 46 0.39 -10.98 -8.39
CA ALA A 46 -0.10 -11.90 -9.41
C ALA A 46 0.31 -11.47 -10.82
N SER A 47 0.26 -10.17 -11.11
CA SER A 47 0.71 -9.62 -12.39
C SER A 47 2.23 -9.72 -12.58
N ARG A 48 3.03 -9.94 -11.51
CA ARG A 48 4.51 -9.99 -11.55
C ARG A 48 5.15 -8.84 -12.36
N ASP A 49 4.42 -7.74 -12.51
CA ASP A 49 4.82 -6.59 -13.29
C ASP A 49 5.75 -5.72 -12.46
N ASN A 50 7.03 -6.04 -12.48
CA ASN A 50 8.09 -5.24 -11.87
C ASN A 50 8.45 -4.01 -12.74
N ARG A 51 7.63 -3.69 -13.75
CA ARG A 51 7.92 -2.77 -14.86
C ARG A 51 7.36 -1.35 -14.68
N ALA A 52 6.63 -1.09 -13.60
CA ALA A 52 6.15 0.25 -13.25
C ALA A 52 7.05 0.91 -12.18
N LEU A 53 8.36 0.66 -12.25
CA LEU A 53 9.40 1.31 -11.44
C LEU A 53 10.25 2.24 -12.32
#